data_AF-A0A6P1Y4J4-F1
#
_entry.id   AF-A0A6P1Y4J4-F1
#
_cell.length_a   1.000
_cell.length_b   1.000
_cell.length_c   1.000
_cell.angle_alpha   90.00
_cell.angle_beta   90.00
_cell.angle_gamma   90.00
#
_symmetry.space_group_name_H-M   'P 1'
#
loop_
_entity.id
_entity.type
_entity.pdbx_description
1 polymer ?
#
loop_
_entity_poly.entity_id
_entity_poly.type
_entity_poly.pdbx_seq_one_letter_code
_entity_poly.pdbx_strand_id
1 'polypeptide(L)'
;MFVLSGCSAEQQTKIAHVKGTLAWMRSDWNDAVLDFYEAESLAAELSDDTIKPYTDFALASSYLMQGEDEAASGKLQNGFETAPEILRAHRFYQQGIIAFHSKDYAEAAALFRKSLELSGNDMAAKINYELSKKLSDTQREMQHQAPQQTSEDPEADLTDSIILDIIRKREQTEWKKTQRESEPAINDY
;
A
#
# COMPACT_ATOMS: atom_id res chain seq x y z
N MET A 1 -12.97 -27.44 31.68
CA MET A 1 -13.12 -27.50 30.22
C MET A 1 -12.69 -26.14 29.68
N PHE A 2 -11.40 -25.95 29.41
CA PHE A 2 -10.84 -24.72 28.85
C PHE A 2 -10.67 -24.94 27.35
N VAL A 3 -11.35 -24.13 26.53
CA VAL A 3 -11.36 -24.30 25.08
C VAL A 3 -10.20 -23.51 24.50
N LEU A 4 -9.26 -24.21 23.86
CA LEU A 4 -8.09 -23.68 23.16
C LEU A 4 -8.46 -23.12 21.76
N SER A 5 -9.55 -22.36 21.64
CA SER A 5 -10.00 -21.86 20.32
C SER A 5 -9.11 -20.75 19.76
N GLY A 6 -8.48 -19.93 20.61
CA GLY A 6 -7.73 -18.74 20.19
C GLY A 6 -6.50 -19.03 19.32
N CYS A 7 -5.75 -20.09 19.65
CA CYS A 7 -4.56 -20.48 18.88
C CYS A 7 -4.93 -20.95 17.45
N SER A 8 -6.10 -21.54 17.28
CA SER A 8 -6.58 -21.98 15.96
C SER A 8 -7.03 -20.82 15.07
N ALA A 9 -7.61 -19.76 15.65
CA ALA A 9 -8.03 -18.58 14.91
C ALA A 9 -6.81 -17.75 14.47
N GLU A 10 -5.85 -17.51 15.38
CA GLU A 10 -4.61 -16.81 15.06
C GLU A 10 -3.83 -17.51 13.92
N GLN A 11 -3.73 -18.84 13.96
CA GLN A 11 -3.08 -19.60 12.91
C GLN A 11 -3.84 -19.51 11.57
N GLN A 12 -5.17 -19.55 11.59
CA GLN A 12 -5.98 -19.38 10.38
C GLN A 12 -5.82 -17.99 9.78
N THR A 13 -5.81 -16.92 10.60
CA THR A 13 -5.54 -15.55 10.16
C THR A 13 -4.21 -15.46 9.43
N LYS A 14 -3.15 -16.02 10.02
CA LYS A 14 -1.81 -16.04 9.42
C LYS A 14 -1.78 -16.83 8.11
N ILE A 15 -2.46 -17.97 8.04
CA ILE A 15 -2.56 -18.77 6.82
C ILE A 15 -3.28 -18.01 5.71
N ALA A 16 -4.43 -17.39 6.01
CA ALA A 16 -5.17 -16.58 5.05
C ALA A 16 -4.32 -15.41 4.54
N HIS A 17 -3.62 -14.71 5.44
CA HIS A 17 -2.71 -13.63 5.05
C HIS A 17 -1.58 -14.13 4.12
N VAL A 18 -0.98 -15.30 4.40
CA VAL A 18 0.08 -15.87 3.54
C VAL A 18 -0.47 -16.25 2.16
N LYS A 19 -1.68 -16.82 2.08
CA LYS A 19 -2.32 -17.14 0.79
C LYS A 19 -2.55 -15.86 -0.03
N GLY A 20 -3.08 -14.81 0.61
CA GLY A 20 -3.29 -13.52 -0.05
C GLY A 20 -1.98 -12.92 -0.56
N THR A 21 -0.90 -13.01 0.20
CA THR A 21 0.44 -12.58 -0.25
C THR A 21 0.90 -13.39 -1.47
N LEU A 22 0.68 -14.71 -1.49
CA LEU A 22 1.05 -15.55 -2.63
C LEU A 22 0.22 -15.24 -3.89
N ALA A 23 -1.08 -15.00 -3.75
CA ALA A 23 -1.95 -14.57 -4.82
C ALA A 23 -1.51 -13.21 -5.38
N TRP A 24 -1.25 -12.23 -4.49
CA TRP A 24 -0.77 -10.90 -4.85
C TRP A 24 0.57 -10.98 -5.62
N MET A 25 1.52 -11.79 -5.17
CA MET A 25 2.80 -11.98 -5.86
C MET A 25 2.65 -12.57 -7.28
N ARG A 26 1.57 -13.32 -7.53
CA ARG A 26 1.23 -13.89 -8.85
C ARG A 26 0.38 -12.94 -9.71
N SER A 27 0.11 -11.74 -9.21
CA SER A 27 -0.79 -10.79 -9.84
C SER A 27 -2.24 -11.26 -9.94
N ASP A 28 -2.63 -12.18 -9.06
CA ASP A 28 -4.02 -12.60 -8.91
C ASP A 28 -4.69 -11.73 -7.84
N TRP A 29 -5.08 -10.51 -8.25
CA TRP A 29 -5.56 -9.48 -7.33
C TRP A 29 -6.90 -9.85 -6.71
N ASN A 30 -7.76 -10.58 -7.43
CA ASN A 30 -9.06 -11.00 -6.93
C ASN A 30 -8.89 -12.03 -5.81
N ASP A 31 -8.06 -13.06 -6.03
CA ASP A 31 -7.78 -14.07 -5.01
C ASP A 31 -7.04 -13.44 -3.82
N ALA A 32 -6.13 -12.49 -4.06
CA ALA A 32 -5.46 -11.74 -2.99
C ALA A 32 -6.46 -11.01 -2.09
N VAL A 33 -7.43 -10.28 -2.69
CA VAL A 33 -8.48 -9.60 -1.94
C VAL A 33 -9.31 -10.59 -1.13
N LEU A 34 -9.72 -11.72 -1.71
CA LEU A 34 -10.51 -12.74 -1.01
C LEU A 34 -9.78 -13.30 0.21
N ASP A 35 -8.52 -13.69 0.05
CA ASP A 35 -7.70 -14.25 1.12
C ASP A 35 -7.40 -13.20 2.22
N PHE A 36 -7.11 -11.95 1.85
CA PHE A 36 -6.88 -10.90 2.85
C PHE A 36 -8.17 -10.48 3.57
N TYR A 37 -9.33 -10.57 2.92
CA TYR A 37 -10.62 -10.39 3.60
C TYR A 37 -10.92 -11.49 4.61
N GLU A 38 -10.60 -12.74 4.26
CA GLU A 38 -10.68 -13.86 5.21
C GLU A 38 -9.78 -13.58 6.43
N ALA A 39 -8.54 -13.14 6.19
CA ALA A 39 -7.63 -12.75 7.26
C ALA A 39 -8.18 -11.60 8.13
N GLU A 40 -8.78 -10.58 7.52
CA GLU A 40 -9.41 -9.47 8.24
C GLU A 40 -10.56 -9.95 9.13
N SER A 41 -11.45 -10.77 8.58
CA SER A 41 -12.59 -11.32 9.30
C SER A 41 -12.16 -12.19 10.48
N LEU A 42 -11.11 -12.99 10.32
CA LEU A 42 -10.57 -13.82 11.41
C LEU A 42 -9.85 -12.97 12.46
N ALA A 43 -9.11 -11.94 12.03
CA ALA A 43 -8.42 -11.02 12.94
C ALA A 43 -9.38 -10.21 13.82
N ALA A 44 -10.58 -9.89 13.33
CA ALA A 44 -11.60 -9.18 14.10
C ALA A 44 -12.06 -9.94 15.37
N GLU A 45 -11.90 -11.26 15.40
CA GLU A 45 -12.24 -12.12 16.53
C GLU A 45 -11.08 -12.29 17.53
N LEU A 46 -9.89 -11.77 17.21
CA LEU A 46 -8.71 -11.85 18.06
C LEU A 46 -8.65 -10.66 19.01
N SER A 47 -8.12 -10.90 20.22
CA SER A 47 -7.79 -9.80 21.15
C SER A 47 -6.50 -9.07 20.78
N ASP A 48 -5.68 -9.68 19.92
CA ASP A 48 -4.42 -9.14 19.43
C ASP A 48 -4.67 -8.37 18.12
N ASP A 49 -4.44 -7.06 18.15
CA ASP A 49 -4.64 -6.16 17.02
C ASP A 49 -3.38 -5.96 16.17
N THR A 50 -2.26 -6.63 16.50
CA THR A 50 -0.97 -6.41 15.84
C THR A 50 -0.98 -6.74 14.36
N ILE A 51 -1.80 -7.71 13.93
CA ILE A 51 -1.91 -8.12 12.53
C ILE A 51 -2.83 -7.21 11.71
N LYS A 52 -3.76 -6.49 12.36
CA LYS A 52 -4.77 -5.67 11.67
C LYS A 52 -4.16 -4.62 10.72
N PRO A 53 -3.16 -3.81 11.12
CA PRO A 53 -2.56 -2.81 10.22
C PRO A 53 -1.89 -3.45 9.00
N TYR A 54 -1.35 -4.67 9.13
CA TYR A 54 -0.75 -5.40 8.01
C TYR A 54 -1.81 -5.89 7.03
N THR A 55 -2.90 -6.47 7.55
CA THR A 55 -4.02 -6.91 6.73
C THR A 55 -4.69 -5.75 6.00
N ASP A 56 -4.91 -4.62 6.69
CA ASP A 56 -5.46 -3.40 6.09
C ASP A 56 -4.55 -2.87 4.97
N PHE A 57 -3.24 -2.83 5.22
CA PHE A 57 -2.25 -2.43 4.21
C PHE A 57 -2.27 -3.37 3.00
N ALA A 58 -2.37 -4.69 3.21
CA ALA A 58 -2.37 -5.67 2.13
C ALA A 58 -3.67 -5.64 1.29
N LEU A 59 -4.83 -5.37 1.92
CA LEU A 59 -6.08 -5.10 1.21
C LEU A 59 -5.95 -3.81 0.38
N ALA A 60 -5.39 -2.74 0.94
CA ALA A 60 -5.17 -1.50 0.22
C ALA A 60 -4.24 -1.68 -1.00
N SER A 61 -3.13 -2.42 -0.85
CA SER A 61 -2.26 -2.82 -1.97
C SER A 61 -3.06 -3.53 -3.06
N SER A 62 -3.89 -4.49 -2.69
CA SER A 62 -4.64 -5.29 -3.64
C SER A 62 -5.68 -4.45 -4.40
N TYR A 63 -6.36 -3.55 -3.69
CA TYR A 63 -7.30 -2.60 -4.27
C TYR A 63 -6.65 -1.60 -5.22
N LEU A 64 -5.49 -1.05 -4.85
CA LEU A 64 -4.71 -0.20 -5.76
C LEU A 64 -4.38 -0.92 -7.06
N MET A 65 -4.04 -2.21 -7.01
CA MET A 65 -3.77 -3.01 -8.20
C MET A 65 -5.02 -3.28 -9.06
N GLN A 66 -6.22 -3.17 -8.48
CA GLN A 66 -7.50 -3.26 -9.19
C GLN A 66 -8.02 -1.91 -9.68
N GLY A 67 -7.38 -0.79 -9.31
CA GLY A 67 -7.87 0.57 -9.58
C GLY A 67 -9.01 1.01 -8.65
N GLU A 68 -9.20 0.31 -7.53
CA GLU A 68 -10.27 0.55 -6.55
C GLU A 68 -9.80 1.54 -5.45
N ASP A 69 -9.48 2.77 -5.85
CA ASP A 69 -8.85 3.77 -4.98
C ASP A 69 -9.68 4.14 -3.74
N GLU A 70 -11.02 4.15 -3.85
CA GLU A 70 -11.92 4.43 -2.71
C GLU A 70 -11.83 3.32 -1.66
N ALA A 71 -11.84 2.05 -2.09
CA ALA A 71 -11.71 0.91 -1.20
C ALA A 71 -10.31 0.87 -0.56
N ALA A 72 -9.26 1.15 -1.33
CA ALA A 72 -7.90 1.27 -0.82
C ALA A 72 -7.79 2.38 0.24
N SER A 73 -8.36 3.55 -0.04
CA SER A 73 -8.39 4.68 0.91
C SER A 73 -9.07 4.30 2.21
N GLY A 74 -10.22 3.61 2.14
CA GLY A 74 -10.94 3.15 3.34
C GLY A 74 -10.09 2.29 4.27
N LYS A 75 -9.25 1.41 3.71
CA LYS A 75 -8.32 0.57 4.49
C LYS A 75 -7.15 1.33 5.10
N LEU A 76 -6.74 2.45 4.51
CA LEU A 76 -5.60 3.24 4.95
C LEU A 76 -5.93 4.36 5.94
N GLN A 77 -7.18 4.53 6.39
CA GLN A 77 -7.58 5.71 7.19
C GLN A 77 -7.16 5.64 8.67
N ASN A 78 -7.23 4.48 9.32
CA ASN A 78 -7.05 4.37 10.78
C ASN A 78 -6.29 3.08 11.15
N GLY A 79 -5.79 3.00 12.39
CA GLY A 79 -5.25 1.75 12.95
C GLY A 79 -3.77 1.51 12.63
N PHE A 80 -3.01 2.57 12.34
CA PHE A 80 -1.57 2.49 12.06
C PHE A 80 -0.74 3.26 13.09
N GLU A 81 -1.35 3.88 14.09
CA GLU A 81 -0.71 4.78 15.05
C GLU A 81 0.40 4.06 15.84
N THR A 82 0.17 2.78 16.16
CA THR A 82 1.08 1.89 16.88
C THR A 82 1.86 0.96 15.95
N ALA A 83 1.62 1.02 14.64
CA ALA A 83 2.29 0.16 13.67
C ALA A 83 3.80 0.48 13.57
N PRO A 84 4.64 -0.48 13.17
CA PRO A 84 6.06 -0.20 12.92
C PRO A 84 6.28 0.96 11.95
N GLU A 85 7.35 1.73 12.15
CA GLU A 85 7.65 2.92 11.34
C GLU A 85 7.67 2.61 9.84
N ILE A 86 8.21 1.44 9.47
CA ILE A 86 8.24 0.99 8.07
C ILE A 86 6.84 0.81 7.49
N LEU A 87 5.90 0.24 8.24
CA LEU A 87 4.53 0.05 7.79
C LEU A 87 3.79 1.39 7.69
N ARG A 88 4.03 2.31 8.64
CA ARG A 88 3.52 3.68 8.56
C ARG A 88 4.07 4.44 7.35
N ALA A 89 5.36 4.28 7.04
CA ALA A 89 5.95 4.85 5.83
C ALA A 89 5.25 4.32 4.58
N HIS A 90 5.06 2.99 4.50
CA HIS A 90 4.41 2.34 3.37
C HIS A 90 2.95 2.78 3.21
N ARG A 91 2.21 2.92 4.33
CA ARG A 91 0.86 3.48 4.35
C ARG A 91 0.83 4.88 3.73
N PHE A 92 1.70 5.81 4.16
CA PHE A 92 1.75 7.15 3.57
C PHE A 92 2.07 7.13 2.09
N TYR A 93 2.94 6.22 1.65
CA TYR A 93 3.23 6.07 0.23
C TYR A 93 2.00 5.64 -0.57
N GLN A 94 1.23 4.65 -0.10
CA GLN A 94 -0.01 4.24 -0.77
C GLN A 94 -1.07 5.35 -0.77
N GLN A 95 -1.21 6.10 0.33
CA GLN A 95 -2.08 7.28 0.33
C GLN A 95 -1.63 8.32 -0.71
N GLY A 96 -0.32 8.51 -0.87
CA GLY A 96 0.24 9.41 -1.89
C GLY A 96 -0.10 8.99 -3.31
N ILE A 97 -0.21 7.68 -3.56
CA ILE A 97 -0.64 7.13 -4.86
C ILE A 97 -2.11 7.43 -5.13
N ILE A 98 -2.97 7.21 -4.13
CA ILE A 98 -4.39 7.52 -4.23
C ILE A 98 -4.60 9.02 -4.53
N ALA A 99 -3.87 9.89 -3.83
CA ALA A 99 -3.89 11.33 -4.08
C ALA A 99 -3.35 11.68 -5.48
N PHE A 100 -2.37 10.91 -5.97
CA PHE A 100 -1.85 11.10 -7.32
C PHE A 100 -2.89 10.75 -8.39
N HIS A 101 -3.55 9.58 -8.27
CA HIS A 101 -4.61 9.15 -9.19
C HIS A 101 -5.78 10.15 -9.23
N SER A 102 -6.11 10.77 -8.09
CA SER A 102 -7.13 11.81 -8.01
C SER A 102 -6.67 13.17 -8.55
N LYS A 103 -5.44 13.27 -9.07
CA LYS A 103 -4.78 14.49 -9.56
C LYS A 103 -4.63 15.57 -8.48
N ASP A 104 -4.68 15.18 -7.20
CA ASP A 104 -4.28 16.02 -6.08
C ASP A 104 -2.76 15.89 -5.85
N TYR A 105 -2.01 16.44 -6.80
CA TYR A 105 -0.56 16.32 -6.81
C TYR A 105 0.11 17.02 -5.62
N ALA A 106 -0.56 18.02 -5.02
CA ALA A 106 -0.08 18.69 -3.83
C ALA A 106 -0.12 17.75 -2.61
N GLU A 107 -1.25 17.08 -2.40
CA GLU A 107 -1.40 16.10 -1.31
C GLU A 107 -0.53 14.86 -1.56
N ALA A 108 -0.46 14.38 -2.81
CA ALA A 108 0.44 13.29 -3.19
C ALA A 108 1.90 13.58 -2.77
N ALA A 109 2.41 14.78 -3.11
CA ALA A 109 3.75 15.21 -2.70
C ALA A 109 3.90 15.25 -1.17
N ALA A 110 2.90 15.76 -0.45
CA ALA A 110 2.94 15.81 1.02
C ALA A 110 3.00 14.40 1.65
N LEU A 111 2.26 13.45 1.10
CA LEU A 111 2.22 12.06 1.57
C LEU A 111 3.49 11.29 1.24
N PHE A 112 4.04 11.43 0.03
CA PHE A 112 5.34 10.83 -0.31
C PHE A 112 6.46 11.41 0.57
N ARG A 113 6.40 12.69 0.91
CA ARG A 113 7.33 13.30 1.87
C ARG A 113 7.21 12.67 3.26
N LYS A 114 5.99 12.48 3.79
CA LYS A 114 5.78 11.79 5.08
C LYS A 114 6.35 10.36 5.07
N SER A 115 6.19 9.64 3.96
CA SER A 115 6.84 8.34 3.76
C SER A 115 8.36 8.43 3.87
N LEU A 116 8.98 9.44 3.24
CA LEU A 116 10.43 9.65 3.27
C LEU A 116 10.95 10.10 4.64
N GLU A 117 10.16 10.84 5.41
CA GLU A 117 10.51 11.24 6.77
C GLU A 117 10.64 10.03 7.69
N LEU A 118 9.87 8.96 7.44
CA LEU A 118 9.98 7.68 8.15
C LEU A 118 10.97 6.69 7.50
N SER A 119 11.15 6.76 6.18
CA SER A 119 12.04 5.88 5.41
C SER A 119 12.84 6.66 4.35
N GLY A 120 13.88 7.36 4.80
CA GLY A 120 14.64 8.32 3.97
C GLY A 120 15.42 7.75 2.79
N ASN A 121 15.51 6.42 2.67
CA ASN A 121 16.23 5.74 1.59
C ASN A 121 15.32 5.16 0.50
N ASP A 122 14.01 5.38 0.60
CA ASP A 122 13.06 4.88 -0.41
C ASP A 122 13.15 5.68 -1.72
N MET A 123 13.83 5.10 -2.71
CA MET A 123 14.00 5.69 -4.03
C MET A 123 12.68 5.89 -4.78
N ALA A 124 11.71 4.99 -4.61
CA ALA A 124 10.41 5.10 -5.25
C ALA A 124 9.63 6.30 -4.69
N ALA A 125 9.64 6.47 -3.37
CA ALA A 125 9.04 7.63 -2.73
C ALA A 125 9.71 8.95 -3.13
N LYS A 126 11.04 8.97 -3.33
CA LYS A 126 11.76 10.16 -3.86
C LYS A 126 11.31 10.52 -5.27
N ILE A 127 11.25 9.54 -6.16
CA ILE A 127 10.82 9.75 -7.55
C ILE A 127 9.38 10.29 -7.57
N ASN A 128 8.47 9.63 -6.84
CA ASN A 128 7.07 10.02 -6.82
C ASN A 128 6.85 11.39 -6.15
N TYR A 129 7.63 11.73 -5.12
CA TYR A 129 7.62 13.05 -4.50
C TYR A 129 7.99 14.15 -5.51
N GLU A 130 9.13 14.01 -6.21
CA GLU A 130 9.58 15.03 -7.17
C GLU A 130 8.63 15.15 -8.36
N LEU A 131 8.09 14.04 -8.85
CA LEU A 131 7.09 14.02 -9.92
C LEU A 131 5.81 14.74 -9.50
N SER A 132 5.26 14.39 -8.32
CA SER A 132 4.05 15.02 -7.79
C SER A 132 4.25 16.52 -7.58
N LYS A 133 5.41 16.92 -7.06
CA LYS A 133 5.74 18.34 -6.87
C LYS A 133 5.77 19.09 -8.19
N LYS A 134 6.44 18.55 -9.22
CA LYS A 134 6.49 19.15 -10.56
C LYS A 134 5.09 19.33 -11.14
N LEU A 135 4.24 18.31 -11.07
CA LEU A 135 2.87 18.37 -11.58
C LEU A 135 1.99 19.34 -10.79
N SER A 136 2.19 19.42 -9.47
CA SER A 136 1.52 20.41 -8.62
C SER A 136 1.87 21.85 -9.01
N ASP A 137 3.15 22.11 -9.29
CA ASP A 137 3.61 23.43 -9.74
C ASP A 137 3.02 23.78 -11.12
N THR A 138 3.04 22.84 -12.08
CA THR A 138 2.39 23.02 -13.40
C THR A 138 0.88 23.27 -13.28
N GLN A 139 0.19 22.49 -12.44
CA GLN A 139 -1.26 22.66 -12.21
C GLN A 139 -1.58 24.05 -11.65
N ARG A 140 -0.74 24.57 -10.73
CA ARG A 140 -0.87 25.93 -10.21
C ARG A 140 -0.62 26.97 -11.29
N GLU A 141 0.42 26.83 -12.10
CA GLU A 141 0.72 27.76 -13.19
C GLU A 141 -0.43 27.85 -14.20
N MET A 142 -1.01 26.71 -14.58
CA MET A 142 -2.17 26.64 -15.47
C MET A 142 -3.41 27.31 -14.87
N GLN A 143 -3.64 27.21 -13.57
CA GLN A 143 -4.75 27.90 -12.90
C GLN A 143 -4.59 29.43 -12.88
N HIS A 144 -3.36 29.95 -12.97
CA HIS A 144 -3.06 31.38 -13.01
C HIS A 144 -3.06 31.97 -14.44
N GLN A 145 -3.15 31.12 -15.49
CA GLN A 145 -3.24 31.54 -16.89
C GLN A 145 -4.68 31.34 -17.42
N ALA A 146 -5.15 32.22 -18.30
CA ALA A 146 -6.49 32.12 -18.89
C ALA A 146 -6.65 30.81 -19.69
N PRO A 147 -7.82 30.14 -19.65
CA PRO A 147 -7.97 28.79 -20.20
C PRO A 147 -7.78 28.80 -21.73
N GLN A 148 -6.69 28.21 -22.20
CA GLN A 148 -6.58 27.67 -23.56
C GLN A 148 -6.95 26.19 -23.52
N GLN A 149 -7.71 25.77 -24.53
CA GLN A 149 -8.30 24.43 -24.65
C GLN A 149 -7.28 23.33 -24.38
N THR A 150 -7.45 22.60 -23.29
CA THR A 150 -6.71 21.37 -22.99
C THR A 150 -7.40 20.19 -23.64
N SER A 151 -6.77 19.62 -24.67
CA SER A 151 -7.01 18.24 -25.07
C SER A 151 -6.44 17.30 -24.01
N GLU A 152 -7.07 16.15 -23.80
CA GLU A 152 -6.53 15.08 -22.95
C GLU A 152 -5.12 14.71 -23.44
N ASP A 153 -4.14 14.81 -22.52
CA ASP A 153 -2.73 14.68 -22.81
C ASP A 153 -2.28 13.21 -22.66
N PRO A 154 -1.84 12.55 -23.75
CA PRO A 154 -1.31 11.18 -23.69
C PRO A 154 -0.14 10.99 -22.72
N GLU A 155 0.55 12.07 -22.33
CA GLU A 155 1.62 12.04 -21.34
C GLU A 155 1.10 11.69 -19.93
N ALA A 156 -0.16 12.00 -19.59
CA ALA A 156 -0.75 11.67 -18.29
C ALA A 156 -0.93 10.16 -18.10
N ASP A 157 -1.46 9.46 -19.12
CA ASP A 157 -1.66 7.99 -19.10
C ASP A 157 -0.33 7.23 -18.96
N LEU A 158 0.72 7.71 -19.62
CA LEU A 158 2.07 7.17 -19.48
C LEU A 158 2.60 7.34 -18.06
N THR A 159 2.28 8.46 -17.40
CA THR A 159 2.76 8.78 -16.05
C THR A 159 2.11 7.89 -14.99
N ASP A 160 0.80 7.64 -15.11
CA ASP A 160 0.08 6.69 -14.26
C ASP A 160 0.64 5.27 -14.40
N SER A 161 0.93 4.83 -15.62
CA SER A 161 1.53 3.52 -15.87
C SER A 161 2.90 3.35 -15.20
N ILE A 162 3.72 4.40 -15.18
CA ILE A 162 5.05 4.39 -14.54
C ILE A 162 4.91 4.27 -13.02
N ILE A 163 3.98 4.99 -12.41
CA ILE A 163 3.76 4.93 -10.96
C ILE A 163 3.27 3.54 -10.55
N LEU A 164 2.29 2.96 -11.28
CA LEU A 164 1.79 1.60 -11.04
C LEU A 164 2.90 0.55 -11.17
N ASP A 165 3.79 0.69 -12.15
CA ASP A 165 4.94 -0.21 -12.32
C ASP A 165 5.95 -0.09 -11.17
N ILE A 166 6.18 1.12 -10.66
CA ILE A 166 7.05 1.36 -9.50
C ILE A 166 6.46 0.73 -8.24
N ILE A 167 5.14 0.89 -8.02
CA ILE A 167 4.41 0.27 -6.90
C ILE A 167 4.59 -1.24 -6.94
N ARG A 168 4.26 -1.85 -8.08
CA ARG A 168 4.32 -3.31 -8.25
C ARG A 168 5.71 -3.85 -7.93
N LYS A 169 6.77 -3.21 -8.45
CA LYS A 169 8.16 -3.64 -8.21
C LYS A 169 8.56 -3.49 -6.73
N ARG A 170 8.13 -2.40 -6.09
CA ARG A 170 8.42 -2.14 -4.68
C ARG A 170 7.73 -3.16 -3.79
N GLU A 171 6.42 -3.32 -3.90
CA GLU A 171 5.66 -4.22 -3.04
C GLU A 171 6.16 -5.66 -3.20
N GLN A 172 6.42 -6.12 -4.44
CA GLN A 172 7.08 -7.42 -4.66
C GLN A 172 8.44 -7.56 -3.97
N THR A 173 9.22 -6.48 -3.89
CA THR A 173 10.54 -6.49 -3.25
C THR A 173 10.42 -6.53 -1.73
N GLU A 174 9.53 -5.72 -1.15
CA GLU A 174 9.30 -5.66 0.29
C GLU A 174 8.69 -6.97 0.81
N TRP A 175 7.71 -7.55 0.11
CA TRP A 175 7.15 -8.86 0.47
C TRP A 175 8.19 -9.99 0.43
N LYS A 176 9.10 -9.95 -0.55
CA LYS A 176 10.22 -10.92 -0.61
C LYS A 176 11.21 -10.76 0.54
N LYS A 177 11.44 -9.53 1.03
CA LYS A 177 12.30 -9.28 2.19
C LYS A 177 11.64 -9.76 3.49
N THR A 178 10.37 -9.43 3.69
CA THR A 178 9.60 -9.88 4.86
C THR A 178 9.54 -11.41 4.97
N GLN A 179 9.42 -12.13 3.85
CA GLN A 179 9.49 -13.61 3.85
C GLN A 179 10.84 -14.14 4.34
N ARG A 180 11.96 -13.58 3.88
CA ARG A 180 13.32 -13.99 4.28
C ARG A 180 13.63 -13.71 5.76
N GLU A 181 13.04 -12.67 6.32
CA GLU A 181 13.21 -12.33 7.74
C GLU A 181 12.29 -13.16 8.66
N SER A 182 11.20 -13.73 8.11
CA SER A 182 10.26 -14.60 8.83
C SER A 182 10.61 -16.09 8.79
N GLU A 183 11.55 -16.51 7.93
CA GLU A 183 12.13 -17.85 7.99
C GLU A 183 12.97 -17.95 9.27
N PRO A 184 12.66 -18.85 10.22
CA PRO A 184 13.57 -19.07 11.34
C PRO A 184 14.90 -19.48 10.73
N ALA A 185 15.99 -18.82 11.14
CA ALA A 185 17.33 -19.26 10.82
C ALA A 185 17.39 -20.75 11.17
N ILE A 186 17.43 -21.61 10.15
CA ILE A 186 17.71 -23.02 10.33
C ILE A 186 19.15 -23.01 10.83
N ASN A 187 19.31 -23.01 12.15
CA ASN A 187 20.57 -23.28 12.78
C ASN A 187 20.92 -24.70 12.36
N ASP A 188 21.85 -24.82 11.41
CA ASP A 188 22.56 -26.06 11.19
C ASP A 188 23.27 -26.43 12.51
N TYR A 189 22.96 -27.63 12.99
CA TYR A 189 23.52 -28.27 14.18
C TYR A 189 25.03 -28.46 14.09
#